data_AF-V8N883-F1
#
_entry.id   AF-V8N883-F1
#
_cell.length_a   1.000
_cell.length_b   1.000
_cell.length_c   1.000
_cell.angle_alpha   90.00
_cell.angle_beta   90.00
_cell.angle_gamma   90.00
#
_symmetry.space_group_name_H-M   'P 1'
#
loop_
_entity.id
_entity.type
_entity.pdbx_description
1 polymer ?
#
loop_
_entity_poly.entity_id
_entity_poly.type
_entity_poly.pdbx_seq_one_letter_code
_entity_poly.pdbx_strand_id
1 'polypeptide(L)'
;MRQQAHLQVGTSEKDRPCKTCGKNLAECLGHYGYIDLELPCFHVGYFKAVIGILQMICKTCCRILLTTEEQKQFLDYLKRPGLTYLQKRGLKKKVSEKCRKKNTCPHCGAFNESGKPSDLILTRLLVPPLCIRPSVISDLKSGTNEDDLTMKLTEIIFLNDVIKK
;
A
#
# COMPACT_ATOMS: atom_id res chain seq x y z
N MET A 1 27.25 7.11 2.33
CA MET A 1 26.01 7.92 2.39
C MET A 1 24.83 7.25 3.10
N ARG A 2 24.68 5.91 3.10
CA ARG A 2 23.53 5.21 3.72
C ARG A 2 23.37 5.43 5.25
N GLN A 3 24.44 5.58 6.03
CA GLN A 3 24.35 5.77 7.50
C GLN A 3 23.72 7.12 7.94
N GLN A 4 23.69 8.15 7.10
CA GLN A 4 23.11 9.44 7.50
C GLN A 4 21.57 9.46 7.46
N ALA A 5 20.95 8.61 6.65
CA ALA A 5 19.49 8.52 6.52
C ALA A 5 18.82 7.85 7.75
N HIS A 6 19.51 6.92 8.41
CA HIS A 6 19.00 6.25 9.62
C HIS A 6 18.76 7.25 10.77
N LEU A 7 19.63 8.25 10.92
CA LEU A 7 19.52 9.24 12.01
C LEU A 7 18.32 10.19 11.87
N GLN A 8 17.72 10.30 10.67
CA GLN A 8 16.50 11.08 10.44
C GLN A 8 15.23 10.31 10.84
N VAL A 9 15.26 8.97 10.77
CA VAL A 9 14.14 8.10 11.12
C VAL A 9 14.20 7.58 12.57
N GLY A 10 15.26 7.90 13.30
CA GLY A 10 15.41 7.58 14.72
C GLY A 10 16.88 7.51 15.13
N THR A 11 17.15 6.93 16.30
CA THR A 11 18.49 6.48 16.66
C THR A 11 18.39 5.07 17.23
N SER A 12 19.43 4.25 17.03
CA SER A 12 19.59 2.91 17.62
C SER A 12 20.81 2.82 18.54
N GLU A 13 21.56 3.92 18.69
CA GLU A 13 22.81 3.97 19.45
C GLU A 13 22.69 4.99 20.57
N LYS A 14 23.31 4.70 21.74
CA LYS A 14 23.27 5.62 22.89
C LYS A 14 24.08 6.89 22.64
N ASP A 15 25.13 6.80 21.85
CA ASP A 15 26.10 7.89 21.64
C ASP A 15 25.72 8.86 20.52
N ARG A 16 24.63 8.57 19.78
CA ARG A 16 24.17 9.41 18.67
C ARG A 16 22.69 9.78 18.85
N PRO A 17 22.34 11.05 19.14
CA PRO A 17 20.95 11.47 19.24
C PRO A 17 20.27 11.52 17.86
N CYS A 18 18.94 11.42 17.85
CA CYS A 18 18.17 11.52 16.61
C CYS A 18 18.28 12.92 16.00
N LYS A 19 18.47 13.03 14.67
CA LYS A 19 18.59 14.32 13.98
C LYS A 19 17.28 15.11 13.88
N THR A 20 16.13 14.43 13.95
CA THR A 20 14.83 15.07 13.75
C THR A 20 14.27 15.65 15.05
N CYS A 21 14.36 14.92 16.16
CA CYS A 21 13.85 15.39 17.45
C CYS A 21 14.93 15.75 18.48
N GLY A 22 16.21 15.47 18.20
CA GLY A 22 17.32 15.72 19.12
C GLY A 22 17.38 14.81 20.35
N LYS A 23 16.42 13.89 20.50
CA LYS A 23 16.32 13.01 21.67
C LYS A 23 17.16 11.74 21.53
N ASN A 24 17.52 11.17 22.68
CA ASN A 24 18.26 9.91 22.79
C ASN A 24 17.33 8.69 22.62
N LEU A 25 17.93 7.49 22.50
CA LEU A 25 17.22 6.22 22.24
C LEU A 25 16.01 5.97 23.17
N ALA A 26 16.13 6.26 24.47
CA ALA A 26 15.07 5.98 25.45
C ALA A 26 13.85 6.92 25.31
N GLU A 27 14.03 8.11 24.74
CA GLU A 27 13.00 9.17 24.70
C GLU A 27 12.49 9.45 23.27
N CYS A 28 13.12 8.85 22.27
CA CYS A 28 12.75 9.02 20.87
C CYS A 28 11.70 7.98 20.46
N LEU A 29 10.52 8.44 20.09
CA LEU A 29 9.45 7.59 19.55
C LEU A 29 9.74 7.08 18.13
N GLY A 30 10.74 7.66 17.44
CA GLY A 30 11.09 7.38 16.05
C GLY A 30 10.26 8.19 15.03
N HIS A 31 10.78 8.29 13.81
CA HIS A 31 10.14 9.02 12.71
C HIS A 31 10.02 8.14 11.47
N TYR A 32 8.91 8.25 10.75
CA TYR A 32 8.72 7.52 9.50
C TYR A 32 9.52 8.17 8.36
N GLY A 33 10.10 7.33 7.52
CA GLY A 33 10.65 7.74 6.23
C GLY A 33 9.76 7.26 5.08
N TYR A 34 10.11 7.65 3.86
CA TYR A 34 9.52 7.06 2.65
C TYR A 34 10.62 6.78 1.64
N ILE A 35 10.40 5.76 0.80
CA ILE A 35 11.20 5.44 -0.38
C ILE A 35 10.31 5.69 -1.60
N ASP A 36 10.78 6.52 -2.51
CA ASP A 36 10.20 6.66 -3.84
C ASP A 36 10.58 5.44 -4.68
N LEU A 37 9.58 4.72 -5.18
CA LEU A 37 9.76 3.58 -6.05
C LEU A 37 9.80 4.07 -7.51
N GLU A 38 10.81 3.65 -8.24
CA GLU A 38 10.99 3.98 -9.66
C GLU A 38 9.88 3.34 -10.52
N LEU A 39 9.41 2.17 -10.11
CA LEU A 39 8.29 1.48 -10.74
C LEU A 39 7.15 1.17 -9.75
N PRO A 40 5.91 1.14 -10.25
CA PRO A 40 4.75 0.69 -9.49
C PRO A 40 4.90 -0.67 -8.84
N CYS A 41 4.60 -0.78 -7.54
CA CYS A 41 4.47 -2.07 -6.86
C CYS A 41 3.06 -2.33 -6.33
N PHE A 42 2.63 -3.60 -6.35
CA PHE A 42 1.37 -4.00 -5.71
C PHE A 42 1.51 -4.11 -4.21
N HIS A 43 0.59 -3.49 -3.47
CA HIS A 43 0.46 -3.77 -2.05
C HIS A 43 -0.22 -5.14 -1.85
N VAL A 44 0.52 -6.13 -1.34
CA VAL A 44 0.05 -7.52 -1.15
C VAL A 44 -1.26 -7.60 -0.34
N GLY A 45 -1.41 -6.77 0.70
CA GLY A 45 -2.62 -6.73 1.53
C GLY A 45 -3.87 -6.21 0.82
N TYR A 46 -3.70 -5.37 -0.21
CA TYR A 46 -4.82 -4.80 -0.97
C TYR A 46 -5.05 -5.52 -2.29
N PHE A 47 -4.13 -6.39 -2.72
CA PHE A 47 -4.17 -7.08 -4.02
C PHE A 47 -5.55 -7.71 -4.33
N LYS A 48 -6.17 -8.39 -3.36
CA LYS A 48 -7.52 -8.96 -3.53
C LYS A 48 -8.62 -7.90 -3.68
N ALA A 49 -8.56 -6.82 -2.88
CA ALA A 49 -9.53 -5.73 -2.94
C ALA A 49 -9.43 -4.97 -4.27
N VAL A 50 -8.20 -4.78 -4.72
CA VAL A 50 -7.80 -4.14 -5.96
C VAL A 50 -8.32 -4.90 -7.18
N ILE A 51 -8.09 -6.21 -7.25
CA ILE A 51 -8.66 -7.06 -8.30
C ILE A 51 -10.19 -6.95 -8.29
N GLY A 52 -10.80 -6.94 -7.11
CA GLY A 52 -12.24 -6.75 -6.98
C GLY A 52 -12.73 -5.42 -7.59
N ILE A 53 -12.02 -4.31 -7.36
CA ILE A 53 -12.33 -3.01 -7.97
C ILE A 53 -12.15 -3.06 -9.48
N LEU A 54 -11.04 -3.63 -9.96
CA LEU A 54 -10.80 -3.78 -11.39
C LEU A 54 -11.87 -4.65 -12.07
N GLN A 55 -12.45 -5.63 -11.41
CA GLN A 55 -13.56 -6.40 -11.98
C GLN A 55 -14.89 -5.64 -12.03
N MET A 56 -15.00 -4.48 -11.39
CA MET A 56 -16.24 -3.69 -11.31
C MET A 56 -16.26 -2.43 -12.18
N ILE A 57 -15.10 -1.97 -12.66
CA ILE A 57 -14.96 -0.72 -13.44
C ILE A 57 -14.54 -1.00 -14.88
N CYS A 58 -14.99 -0.16 -15.80
CA CYS A 58 -14.56 -0.15 -17.19
C CYS A 58 -13.11 0.34 -17.32
N LYS A 59 -12.30 -0.34 -18.13
CA LYS A 59 -10.89 0.00 -18.39
C LYS A 59 -10.68 1.18 -19.32
N THR A 60 -11.69 1.54 -20.09
CA THR A 60 -11.61 2.66 -21.04
C THR A 60 -12.09 3.97 -20.43
N CYS A 61 -13.24 3.95 -19.73
CA CYS A 61 -13.85 5.18 -19.18
C CYS A 61 -13.79 5.29 -17.65
N CYS A 62 -13.20 4.31 -16.95
CA CYS A 62 -13.06 4.25 -15.49
C CYS A 62 -14.39 4.30 -14.70
N ARG A 63 -15.54 4.20 -15.36
CA ARG A 63 -16.87 4.16 -14.72
C ARG A 63 -17.23 2.74 -14.28
N ILE A 64 -18.08 2.64 -13.25
CA ILE A 64 -18.60 1.36 -12.78
C ILE A 64 -19.46 0.68 -13.87
N LEU A 65 -19.38 -0.65 -13.98
CA LEU A 65 -20.13 -1.44 -14.95
C LEU A 65 -21.59 -1.66 -14.53
N LEU A 66 -22.28 -0.59 -14.15
CA LEU A 66 -23.69 -0.59 -13.80
C LEU A 66 -24.44 0.40 -14.69
N THR A 67 -25.73 0.17 -14.91
CA THR A 67 -26.57 1.19 -15.53
C THR A 67 -26.86 2.30 -14.51
N THR A 68 -27.25 3.48 -15.00
CA THR A 68 -27.61 4.62 -14.14
C THR A 68 -28.73 4.27 -13.15
N GLU A 69 -29.68 3.42 -13.56
CA GLU A 69 -30.77 2.92 -12.72
C GLU A 69 -30.26 2.05 -11.57
N GLU A 70 -29.39 1.08 -11.86
CA GLU A 70 -28.80 0.20 -10.85
C GLU A 70 -27.91 0.97 -9.88
N GLN A 71 -27.13 1.93 -10.40
CA GLN A 71 -26.31 2.81 -9.58
C GLN A 71 -27.17 3.58 -8.58
N LYS A 72 -28.29 4.17 -9.05
CA LYS A 72 -29.24 4.88 -8.19
C LYS A 72 -29.82 3.95 -7.12
N GLN A 73 -30.26 2.74 -7.50
CA GLN A 73 -30.80 1.76 -6.57
C GLN A 73 -29.80 1.38 -5.45
N PHE A 74 -28.53 1.14 -5.79
CA PHE A 74 -27.52 0.81 -4.80
C PHE A 74 -27.12 2.01 -3.92
N LEU A 75 -27.07 3.22 -4.49
CA LEU A 75 -26.80 4.44 -3.74
C LEU A 75 -27.92 4.75 -2.74
N ASP A 76 -29.18 4.59 -3.13
CA ASP A 76 -30.31 4.81 -2.24
C ASP A 76 -30.34 3.77 -1.09
N TYR A 77 -29.86 2.55 -1.33
CA TYR A 77 -29.65 1.57 -0.27
C TYR A 77 -28.52 1.97 0.70
N LEU A 78 -27.42 2.53 0.18
CA LEU A 78 -26.28 2.98 0.99
C LEU A 78 -26.59 4.21 1.84
N LYS A 79 -27.52 5.07 1.42
CA LYS A 79 -27.94 6.27 2.14
C LYS A 79 -28.81 5.99 3.38
N ARG A 80 -29.27 4.75 3.57
CA ARG A 80 -30.10 4.39 4.73
C ARG A 80 -29.30 4.52 6.03
N PRO A 81 -29.80 5.26 7.04
CA PRO A 81 -29.14 5.33 8.34
C PRO A 81 -29.14 3.95 9.03
N GLY A 82 -28.13 3.65 9.83
CA GLY A 82 -28.03 2.39 10.59
C GLY A 82 -27.53 1.17 9.81
N LEU A 83 -26.89 1.36 8.66
CA LEU A 83 -26.39 0.24 7.85
C LEU A 83 -25.20 -0.48 8.51
N THR A 84 -25.37 -1.77 8.80
CA THR A 84 -24.36 -2.61 9.47
C THR A 84 -23.20 -2.97 8.53
N TYR A 85 -22.05 -3.35 9.11
CA TYR A 85 -20.90 -3.85 8.34
C TYR A 85 -21.24 -5.07 7.47
N LEU A 86 -22.02 -6.02 8.00
CA LEU A 86 -22.45 -7.22 7.27
C LEU A 86 -23.32 -6.85 6.06
N GLN A 87 -24.24 -5.90 6.20
CA GLN A 87 -25.06 -5.41 5.09
C GLN A 87 -24.21 -4.72 4.02
N LYS A 88 -23.22 -3.89 4.41
CA LYS A 88 -22.27 -3.27 3.48
C LYS A 88 -21.47 -4.31 2.70
N ARG A 89 -20.98 -5.34 3.39
CA ARG A 89 -20.23 -6.46 2.76
C ARG A 89 -21.12 -7.26 1.80
N GLY A 90 -22.36 -7.53 2.18
CA GLY A 90 -23.35 -8.19 1.33
C GLY A 90 -23.68 -7.38 0.07
N LEU A 91 -23.84 -6.06 0.22
CA LEU A 91 -24.08 -5.15 -0.90
C LEU A 91 -22.90 -5.12 -1.88
N LYS A 92 -21.67 -5.03 -1.37
CA LYS A 92 -20.46 -5.08 -2.19
C LYS A 92 -20.42 -6.37 -3.03
N LYS A 93 -20.77 -7.52 -2.45
CA LYS A 93 -20.84 -8.80 -3.16
C LYS A 93 -21.89 -8.76 -4.29
N LYS A 94 -23.09 -8.25 -4.00
CA LYS A 94 -24.16 -8.09 -5.01
C LYS A 94 -23.76 -7.18 -6.17
N VAL A 95 -23.11 -6.05 -5.88
CA VAL A 95 -22.60 -5.12 -6.90
C VAL A 95 -21.54 -5.81 -7.77
N SER A 96 -20.57 -6.48 -7.15
CA SER A 96 -19.50 -7.19 -7.86
C SER A 96 -20.03 -8.28 -8.79
N GLU A 97 -20.99 -9.08 -8.33
CA GLU A 97 -21.61 -10.14 -9.14
C GLU A 97 -22.35 -9.58 -10.36
N LYS A 98 -22.99 -8.41 -10.24
CA LYS A 98 -23.65 -7.74 -11.37
C LYS A 98 -22.65 -7.19 -12.37
N CYS A 99 -21.59 -6.51 -11.90
CA CYS A 99 -20.57 -5.97 -12.79
C CYS A 99 -19.83 -7.08 -13.56
N ARG A 100 -19.51 -8.20 -12.90
CA ARG A 100 -18.76 -9.31 -13.49
C ARG A 100 -19.50 -10.04 -14.61
N LYS A 101 -20.83 -9.97 -14.64
CA LYS A 101 -21.66 -10.56 -15.71
C LYS A 101 -21.68 -9.70 -16.98
N LYS A 102 -21.21 -8.46 -16.93
CA LYS A 102 -21.26 -7.51 -18.04
C LYS A 102 -19.91 -7.41 -18.73
N ASN A 103 -19.88 -7.79 -19.99
CA ASN A 103 -18.66 -7.71 -20.81
C ASN A 103 -18.59 -6.42 -21.62
N THR A 104 -19.67 -5.66 -21.71
CA THR A 104 -19.74 -4.39 -22.46
C THR A 104 -20.08 -3.26 -21.51
N CYS A 105 -19.33 -2.16 -21.60
CA CYS A 105 -19.59 -0.98 -20.77
C CYS A 105 -20.89 -0.27 -21.21
N PRO A 106 -21.84 -0.01 -20.30
CA PRO A 106 -23.08 0.70 -20.63
C PRO A 106 -22.86 2.20 -20.92
N HIS A 107 -21.67 2.74 -20.64
CA HIS A 107 -21.38 4.17 -20.81
C HIS A 107 -20.59 4.49 -22.07
N CYS A 108 -19.63 3.65 -22.46
CA CYS A 108 -18.77 3.90 -23.63
C CYS A 108 -18.83 2.80 -24.70
N GLY A 109 -19.59 1.72 -24.48
CA GLY A 109 -19.68 0.59 -25.43
C GLY A 109 -18.43 -0.28 -25.52
N ALA A 110 -17.34 0.06 -24.82
CA ALA A 110 -16.11 -0.72 -24.86
C ALA A 110 -16.31 -2.11 -24.22
N PHE A 111 -15.68 -3.11 -24.83
CA PHE A 111 -15.59 -4.46 -24.27
C PHE A 111 -14.59 -4.47 -23.11
N ASN A 112 -14.97 -5.04 -21.96
CA ASN A 112 -14.08 -5.22 -20.82
C ASN A 112 -13.61 -6.66 -20.76
N GLU A 113 -12.33 -6.86 -21.07
CA GLU A 113 -11.60 -8.05 -20.67
C GLU A 113 -11.33 -8.04 -19.15
N SER A 114 -11.05 -9.22 -18.58
CA SER A 114 -10.71 -9.35 -17.16
C SER A 114 -9.54 -8.41 -16.82
N GLY A 115 -9.74 -7.52 -15.85
CA GLY A 115 -8.83 -6.40 -15.59
C GLY A 115 -7.38 -6.81 -15.39
N LYS A 116 -6.46 -6.07 -16.02
CA LYS A 116 -5.01 -6.29 -15.89
C LYS A 116 -4.55 -5.74 -14.54
N PRO A 117 -3.73 -6.50 -13.78
CA PRO A 117 -3.19 -6.03 -12.52
C PRO A 117 -2.40 -4.73 -12.66
N SER A 118 -1.80 -4.45 -13.84
CA SER A 118 -0.90 -3.31 -14.12
C SER A 118 -1.37 -1.92 -13.68
N ASP A 119 -2.67 -1.73 -13.42
CA ASP A 119 -3.26 -0.41 -13.16
C ASP A 119 -3.20 0.02 -11.67
N LEU A 120 -2.42 -0.67 -10.81
CA LEU A 120 -2.30 -0.30 -9.40
C LEU A 120 -0.88 -0.21 -8.88
N ILE A 121 -0.61 0.92 -8.22
CA ILE A 121 0.71 1.47 -8.12
C ILE A 121 0.90 2.01 -6.70
N LEU A 122 1.68 1.32 -5.88
CA LEU A 122 2.48 2.01 -4.87
C LEU A 122 3.61 2.72 -5.63
N THR A 123 3.56 4.04 -5.69
CA THR A 123 4.70 4.87 -6.10
C THR A 123 5.63 5.18 -4.92
N ARG A 124 5.13 5.02 -3.69
CA ARG A 124 5.87 5.32 -2.45
C ARG A 124 5.66 4.23 -1.43
N LEU A 125 6.75 3.78 -0.82
CA LEU A 125 6.75 2.81 0.28
C LEU A 125 7.16 3.51 1.59
N LEU A 126 6.35 3.34 2.65
CA LEU A 126 6.69 3.85 3.97
C LEU A 126 7.82 3.03 4.60
N VAL A 127 8.79 3.71 5.20
CA VAL A 127 9.88 3.10 5.96
C VAL A 127 9.58 3.28 7.45
N PRO A 128 9.44 2.18 8.21
CA PRO A 128 9.17 2.27 9.64
C PRO A 128 10.41 2.79 10.41
N PRO A 129 10.18 3.50 11.53
CA PRO A 129 11.24 4.02 12.39
C PRO A 129 12.12 2.93 13.00
N LEU A 130 13.31 3.34 13.48
CA LEU A 130 14.31 2.41 14.03
C LEU A 130 13.87 1.69 15.32
N CYS A 131 12.95 2.28 16.10
CA CYS A 131 12.36 1.62 17.26
C CYS A 131 11.54 0.37 16.90
N ILE A 132 11.07 0.24 15.65
CA ILE A 132 10.34 -0.93 15.14
C ILE A 132 11.29 -1.94 14.47
N ARG A 133 12.53 -1.54 14.16
CA ARG A 133 13.56 -2.35 13.49
C ARG A 133 14.89 -2.29 14.27
N PRO A 134 14.94 -2.86 15.48
CA PRO A 134 16.12 -2.77 16.33
C PRO A 134 17.29 -3.59 15.75
N SER A 135 18.50 -3.10 15.93
CA SER A 135 19.72 -3.85 15.62
C SER A 135 20.19 -4.55 16.89
N VAL A 136 20.53 -5.85 16.80
CA VAL A 136 21.00 -6.65 17.94
C VAL A 136 22.50 -6.86 17.80
N ILE A 137 23.27 -6.50 18.82
CA ILE A 137 24.73 -6.74 18.84
C ILE A 137 24.96 -8.25 19.01
N SER A 138 25.82 -8.85 18.18
CA SER A 138 26.16 -10.27 18.30
C SER A 138 27.34 -10.48 19.25
N ASP A 139 27.16 -11.26 20.31
CA ASP A 139 28.23 -11.54 21.30
C ASP A 139 29.39 -12.40 20.74
N LEU A 140 29.18 -13.09 19.60
CA LEU A 140 30.14 -14.06 19.04
C LEU A 140 31.06 -13.49 17.94
N LYS A 141 30.74 -12.33 17.35
CA LYS A 141 31.51 -11.69 16.27
C LYS A 141 31.36 -10.17 16.36
N SER A 142 32.41 -9.42 16.03
CA SER A 142 32.32 -7.96 15.89
C SER A 142 31.37 -7.60 14.74
N GLY A 143 30.12 -7.28 15.08
CA GLY A 143 29.07 -6.92 14.13
C GLY A 143 27.71 -6.72 14.81
N THR A 144 26.79 -6.07 14.11
CA THR A 144 25.38 -5.99 14.48
C THR A 144 24.56 -6.90 13.56
N ASN A 145 23.65 -7.67 14.14
CA ASN A 145 22.59 -8.34 13.42
C ASN A 145 21.44 -7.33 13.22
N GLU A 146 21.16 -7.02 11.96
CA GLU A 146 20.06 -6.14 11.59
C GLU A 146 18.73 -6.91 11.51
N ASP A 147 17.63 -6.21 11.77
CA ASP A 147 16.27 -6.74 11.64
C ASP A 147 15.93 -7.13 10.18
N ASP A 148 15.09 -8.17 10.02
CA ASP A 148 14.67 -8.68 8.70
C ASP A 148 14.01 -7.60 7.82
N LEU A 149 13.28 -6.66 8.42
CA LEU A 149 12.71 -5.54 7.68
C LEU A 149 13.80 -4.62 7.14
N THR A 150 14.89 -4.41 7.89
CA THR A 150 16.04 -3.61 7.44
C THR A 150 16.75 -4.28 6.27
N MET A 151 16.88 -5.61 6.29
CA MET A 151 17.43 -6.38 5.18
C MET A 151 16.56 -6.26 3.92
N LYS A 152 15.24 -6.47 4.04
CA LYS A 152 14.32 -6.37 2.91
C LYS A 152 14.22 -4.96 2.34
N LEU A 153 14.23 -3.92 3.17
CA LEU A 153 14.27 -2.54 2.71
C LEU A 153 15.57 -2.22 1.94
N THR A 154 16.70 -2.79 2.37
CA THR A 154 17.99 -2.62 1.67
C THR A 154 17.97 -3.28 0.29
N GLU A 155 17.39 -4.48 0.17
CA GLU A 155 17.15 -5.15 -1.12
C GLU A 155 16.26 -4.30 -2.04
N ILE A 156 15.16 -3.74 -1.52
CA ILE A 156 14.24 -2.89 -2.28
C ILE A 156 14.97 -1.65 -2.82
N ILE A 157 15.74 -0.95 -1.97
CA ILE A 157 16.52 0.22 -2.40
C ILE A 157 17.53 -0.16 -3.48
N PHE A 158 18.23 -1.29 -3.31
CA PHE A 158 19.20 -1.77 -4.29
C PHE A 158 18.55 -2.04 -5.65
N LEU A 159 17.42 -2.75 -5.68
CA LEU A 159 16.69 -3.02 -6.93
C LEU A 159 16.16 -1.72 -7.55
N ASN A 160 15.70 -0.78 -6.73
CA ASN A 160 15.23 0.52 -7.19
C ASN A 160 16.34 1.32 -7.89
N ASP A 161 17.55 1.33 -7.32
CA ASP A 161 18.73 1.97 -7.90
C ASP A 161 19.19 1.29 -9.21
N VAL A 162 18.99 -0.03 -9.33
CA VAL A 162 19.27 -0.79 -10.56
C VAL A 162 18.26 -0.45 -11.66
N ILE A 163 16.97 -0.38 -11.33
CA ILE A 163 15.90 -0.07 -12.29
C ILE A 163 15.98 1.37 -12.83
N LYS A 164 16.50 2.29 -12.02
CA LYS A 164 16.68 3.70 -12.41
C LYS A 164 17.76 3.92 -13.49
N LYS A 165 18.63 2.95 -13.73
CA LYS A 165 19.67 2.99 -14.77
C LYS A 165 19.13 2.52 -16.12
#